data_AF-A0A392R1R3-F1
#
_entry.id   AF-A0A392R1R3-F1
#
_cell.length_a   1.000
_cell.length_b   1.000
_cell.length_c   1.000
_cell.angle_alpha   90.00
_cell.angle_beta   90.00
_cell.angle_gamma   90.00
#
_symmetry.space_group_name_H-M   'P 1'
#
loop_
_entity.id
_entity.type
_entity.pdbx_description
1 polymer ?
#
loop_
_entity_poly.entity_id
_entity_poly.type
_entity_poly.pdbx_seq_one_letter_code
_entity_poly.pdbx_strand_id
1 'polypeptide(L)'
;MTFIKKPLLWLEIISKYQATHSAGPNFAFELLIRRLEADKDRIQNLDLSSLVFLMVAAEPVRQKTLKRFIELTTPLGLSQKGRVCCGYVRPEDTDIDIRIVDPDTCEELHV
;
A
#
# COMPACT_ATOMS: atom_id res chain seq x y z
N MET A 1 5.15 -17.89 6.74
CA MET A 1 5.45 -17.60 5.31
C MET A 1 4.20 -17.80 4.41
N THR A 2 3.06 -17.20 4.76
CA THR A 2 1.79 -17.41 4.02
C THR A 2 1.56 -16.33 2.93
N PHE A 3 1.92 -15.08 3.21
CA PHE A 3 1.76 -13.96 2.28
C PHE A 3 2.55 -14.13 0.97
N ILE A 4 3.83 -14.49 1.03
CA ILE A 4 4.67 -14.67 -0.17
C ILE A 4 4.05 -15.69 -1.15
N LYS A 5 3.41 -16.74 -0.62
CA LYS A 5 2.74 -17.76 -1.43
C LYS A 5 1.38 -17.30 -1.96
N LYS A 6 0.70 -16.40 -1.25
CA LYS A 6 -0.64 -15.88 -1.58
C LYS A 6 -0.73 -14.37 -1.32
N PRO A 7 -0.13 -13.51 -2.17
CA PRO A 7 -0.07 -12.08 -1.91
C PRO A 7 -1.45 -11.43 -1.76
N LEU A 8 -2.42 -11.84 -2.60
CA LEU A 8 -3.78 -11.30 -2.58
C LEU A 8 -4.52 -11.52 -1.25
N LEU A 9 -4.10 -12.51 -0.44
CA LEU A 9 -4.70 -12.75 0.88
C LEU A 9 -4.66 -11.50 1.77
N TRP A 10 -3.65 -10.64 1.59
CA TRP A 10 -3.56 -9.39 2.34
C TRP A 10 -4.76 -8.47 2.04
N LEU A 11 -5.08 -8.26 0.76
CA LEU A 11 -6.21 -7.43 0.34
C LEU A 11 -7.56 -8.09 0.67
N GLU A 12 -7.64 -9.42 0.53
CA GLU A 12 -8.82 -10.20 0.92
C GLU A 12 -9.14 -10.03 2.42
N ILE A 13 -8.11 -10.06 3.28
CA ILE A 13 -8.27 -9.84 4.73
C ILE A 13 -8.69 -8.41 5.02
N ILE A 14 -8.06 -7.42 4.39
CA ILE A 14 -8.43 -6.01 4.55
C ILE A 14 -9.91 -5.82 4.20
N SER A 15 -10.33 -6.32 3.06
CA SER A 15 -11.71 -6.18 2.60
C SER A 15 -12.70 -6.94 3.49
N LYS A 16 -12.39 -8.18 3.85
CA LYS A 16 -13.26 -8.99 4.71
C LYS A 16 -13.49 -8.38 6.09
N TYR A 17 -12.44 -7.85 6.72
CA TYR A 17 -12.51 -7.32 8.08
C TYR A 17 -12.64 -5.80 8.15
N GLN A 18 -12.72 -5.14 6.99
CA GLN A 18 -12.79 -3.69 6.88
C GLN A 18 -11.66 -3.00 7.66
N ALA A 19 -10.44 -3.51 7.47
CA ALA A 19 -9.26 -3.01 8.18
C ALA A 19 -8.98 -1.55 7.78
N THR A 20 -8.70 -0.71 8.78
CA THR A 20 -8.48 0.73 8.56
C THR A 20 -7.01 1.11 8.43
N HIS A 21 -6.10 0.29 8.97
CA HIS A 21 -4.66 0.54 8.99
C HIS A 21 -3.89 -0.72 8.62
N SER A 22 -2.82 -0.56 7.83
CA SER A 22 -1.93 -1.66 7.46
C SER A 22 -0.55 -1.12 7.07
N ALA A 23 0.46 -1.99 7.03
CA ALA A 23 1.82 -1.62 6.65
C ALA A 23 2.56 -2.78 6.01
N GLY A 24 3.51 -2.50 5.11
CA GLY A 24 4.40 -3.51 4.58
C GLY A 24 5.60 -2.96 3.82
N PRO A 25 6.57 -3.82 3.47
CA PRO A 25 7.72 -3.44 2.66
C PRO A 25 7.37 -3.29 1.19
N ASN A 26 8.15 -2.49 0.45
CA ASN A 26 7.91 -2.19 -0.96
C ASN A 26 7.78 -3.47 -1.84
N PHE A 27 8.54 -4.53 -1.57
CA PHE A 27 8.48 -5.80 -2.30
C PHE A 27 7.10 -6.47 -2.16
N ALA A 28 6.41 -6.27 -1.04
CA ALA A 28 5.07 -6.82 -0.84
C ALA A 28 4.08 -6.19 -1.82
N PHE A 29 4.23 -4.90 -2.08
CA PHE A 29 3.45 -4.18 -3.10
C PHE A 29 3.81 -4.65 -4.51
N GLU A 30 5.09 -4.91 -4.81
CA GLU A 30 5.49 -5.49 -6.10
C GLU A 30 4.86 -6.88 -6.33
N LEU A 31 4.76 -7.70 -5.30
CA LEU A 31 4.07 -8.99 -5.37
C LEU A 31 2.56 -8.84 -5.59
N LEU A 32 1.93 -7.87 -4.92
CA LEU A 32 0.52 -7.55 -5.11
C LEU A 32 0.25 -7.11 -6.55
N ILE A 33 1.01 -6.16 -7.08
CA ILE A 33 0.87 -5.66 -8.46
C ILE A 33 0.89 -6.83 -9.46
N ARG A 34 1.89 -7.70 -9.36
CA ARG A 34 2.01 -8.88 -10.25
C ARG A 34 0.77 -9.77 -10.22
N ARG A 35 0.09 -9.89 -9.08
CA ARG A 35 -1.12 -10.71 -8.96
C ARG A 35 -2.38 -9.98 -9.40
N LEU A 36 -2.49 -8.69 -9.09
CA LEU A 36 -3.59 -7.84 -9.56
C LEU A 36 -3.61 -7.78 -11.10
N GLU A 37 -2.45 -7.78 -11.75
CA GLU A 37 -2.35 -7.80 -13.22
C GLU A 37 -2.68 -9.16 -13.84
N ALA A 38 -2.30 -10.26 -13.17
CA ALA A 38 -2.51 -11.62 -13.66
C ALA A 38 -3.96 -12.13 -13.45
N ASP A 39 -4.61 -11.79 -12.34
CA ASP A 39 -5.90 -12.33 -11.92
C ASP A 39 -7.00 -11.26 -11.86
N LYS A 40 -7.28 -10.58 -12.99
CA LYS A 40 -8.27 -9.48 -13.06
C LYS A 40 -9.69 -9.88 -12.65
N ASP A 41 -10.06 -11.16 -12.74
CA ASP A 41 -11.39 -11.63 -12.34
C ASP A 41 -11.53 -11.83 -10.83
N ARG A 42 -10.43 -12.19 -10.14
CA ARG A 42 -10.45 -12.46 -8.69
C ARG A 42 -10.52 -11.17 -7.86
N ILE A 43 -10.24 -10.03 -8.46
CA ILE A 43 -10.18 -8.73 -7.79
C ILE A 43 -11.52 -7.99 -7.80
N GLN A 44 -12.51 -8.44 -8.58
CA GLN A 44 -13.80 -7.75 -8.74
C GLN A 44 -14.61 -7.63 -7.43
N ASN A 45 -14.34 -8.49 -6.45
CA ASN A 45 -15.07 -8.54 -5.17
C ASN A 45 -14.29 -7.90 -4.00
N LEU A 46 -13.14 -7.27 -4.26
CA LEU A 46 -12.36 -6.60 -3.23
C LEU A 46 -12.87 -5.17 -3.01
N ASP A 47 -13.09 -4.84 -1.74
CA ASP A 47 -13.43 -3.50 -1.27
C ASP A 47 -12.38 -3.04 -0.25
N LEU A 48 -11.64 -1.99 -0.60
CA LEU A 48 -10.58 -1.37 0.18
C LEU A 48 -10.98 0.01 0.72
N SER A 49 -12.26 0.40 0.61
CA SER A 49 -12.74 1.73 1.00
C SER A 49 -12.65 2.03 2.51
N SER A 50 -12.49 1.00 3.34
CA SER A 50 -12.25 1.13 4.78
C SER A 50 -10.82 1.53 5.13
N LEU A 51 -9.85 1.35 4.23
CA LEU A 51 -8.46 1.73 4.49
C LEU A 51 -8.32 3.25 4.61
N VAL A 52 -7.89 3.68 5.78
CA VAL A 52 -7.55 5.07 6.10
C VAL A 52 -6.05 5.29 5.95
N PHE A 53 -5.23 4.28 6.27
CA PHE A 53 -3.78 4.40 6.28
C PHE A 53 -3.09 3.12 5.80
N LEU A 54 -2.14 3.28 4.87
CA LEU A 54 -1.30 2.18 4.39
C LEU A 54 0.15 2.63 4.30
N MET A 55 1.00 2.11 5.19
CA MET A 55 2.41 2.48 5.22
C MET A 55 3.27 1.56 4.37
N VAL A 56 4.22 2.16 3.64
CA VAL A 56 5.32 1.45 2.98
C VAL A 56 6.64 1.82 3.66
N ALA A 57 7.31 0.85 4.26
CA ALA A 57 8.49 1.08 5.09
C ALA A 57 9.39 -0.18 5.15
N ALA A 58 10.38 -0.19 6.05
CA ALA A 58 11.33 -1.29 6.28
C ALA A 58 12.33 -1.58 5.15
N GLU A 59 12.21 -0.93 4.00
CA GLU A 59 13.17 -0.96 2.90
C GLU A 59 13.03 0.28 1.99
N PRO A 60 13.96 0.53 1.05
CA PRO A 60 13.85 1.65 0.12
C PRO A 60 12.54 1.63 -0.67
N VAL A 61 11.73 2.66 -0.46
CA VAL A 61 10.44 2.82 -1.14
C VAL A 61 10.64 3.30 -2.58
N ARG A 62 9.95 2.65 -3.52
CA ARG A 62 10.05 2.98 -4.96
C ARG A 62 8.78 3.68 -5.42
N GLN A 63 8.90 4.95 -5.82
CA GLN A 63 7.78 5.74 -6.34
C GLN A 63 6.99 5.01 -7.44
N LYS A 64 7.68 4.38 -8.40
CA LYS A 64 7.03 3.62 -9.49
C LYS A 64 6.13 2.49 -8.97
N THR A 65 6.52 1.83 -7.88
CA THR A 65 5.76 0.73 -7.28
C THR A 65 4.49 1.27 -6.64
N LEU A 66 4.60 2.37 -5.88
CA LEU A 66 3.44 3.01 -5.26
C LEU A 66 2.43 3.52 -6.29
N LYS A 67 2.90 4.27 -7.30
CA LYS A 67 2.03 4.79 -8.37
C LYS A 67 1.24 3.67 -9.04
N ARG A 68 1.94 2.61 -9.44
CA ARG A 68 1.30 1.47 -10.10
C ARG A 68 0.32 0.74 -9.18
N PHE A 69 0.66 0.58 -7.91
CA PHE A 69 -0.24 -0.04 -6.93
C PHE A 69 -1.52 0.78 -6.74
N ILE A 70 -1.40 2.11 -6.59
CA ILE A 70 -2.53 3.02 -6.42
C ILE A 70 -3.44 2.97 -7.67
N GLU A 71 -2.87 3.03 -8.88
CA GLU A 71 -3.64 2.89 -10.13
C GLU A 71 -4.50 1.62 -10.15
N LEU A 72 -3.90 0.48 -9.80
CA LEU A 72 -4.56 -0.83 -9.79
C LEU A 72 -5.65 -0.97 -8.71
N THR A 73 -5.50 -0.27 -7.59
CA THR A 73 -6.37 -0.41 -6.41
C THR A 73 -7.36 0.73 -6.23
N THR A 74 -7.24 1.81 -7.00
CA THR A 74 -8.20 2.92 -7.06
C THR A 74 -9.63 2.43 -7.37
N PRO A 75 -9.87 1.55 -8.36
CA PRO A 75 -11.20 1.01 -8.61
C PRO A 75 -11.76 0.15 -7.48
N LEU A 76 -10.89 -0.34 -6.59
CA LEU A 76 -11.25 -1.15 -5.43
C LEU A 76 -11.58 -0.31 -4.20
N GLY A 77 -11.62 1.03 -4.32
CA GLY A 77 -12.01 1.93 -3.24
C GLY A 77 -10.84 2.53 -2.45
N LEU A 78 -9.58 2.26 -2.80
CA LEU A 78 -8.40 2.89 -2.16
C LEU A 78 -8.24 4.40 -2.47
N SER A 79 -9.31 5.09 -2.85
CA SER A 79 -9.28 6.50 -3.27
C SER A 79 -9.06 7.47 -2.09
N GLN A 80 -8.43 8.62 -2.39
CA GLN A 80 -8.22 9.92 -1.68
C GLN A 80 -8.33 10.03 -0.13
N LYS A 81 -9.22 9.30 0.53
CA LYS A 81 -9.29 9.18 2.00
C LYS A 81 -8.24 8.22 2.56
N GLY A 82 -7.88 7.18 1.80
CA GLY A 82 -6.79 6.27 2.14
C GLY A 82 -5.44 6.93 1.87
N ARG A 83 -4.71 7.30 2.93
CA ARG A 83 -3.37 7.87 2.81
C ARG A 83 -2.36 6.73 2.68
N VAL A 84 -1.76 6.58 1.50
CA VAL A 84 -0.54 5.77 1.36
C VAL A 84 0.63 6.63 1.82
N CYS A 85 1.40 6.17 2.81
CA CYS A 85 2.49 6.93 3.41
C CYS A 85 3.80 6.16 3.36
N CYS A 86 4.91 6.89 3.30
CA CYS A 86 6.24 6.31 3.31
C CYS A 86 6.88 6.55 4.69
N GLY A 87 7.41 5.49 5.29
CA GLY A 87 8.20 5.59 6.52
C GLY A 87 9.68 5.40 6.24
N TYR A 88 10.53 6.30 6.71
CA TYR A 88 11.99 6.18 6.61
C TYR A 88 12.61 6.31 8.00
N VAL A 89 13.69 5.55 8.23
CA VAL A 89 14.53 5.65 9.43
C VAL A 89 15.86 6.25 8.97
N ARG A 90 16.35 7.28 9.66
CA ARG A 90 17.67 7.83 9.34
C ARG A 90 18.71 6.93 10.00
N PRO A 91 19.84 6.61 9.35
CA PRO A 91 20.86 5.74 9.96
C PRO A 91 21.34 6.21 11.33
N GLU A 92 21.33 7.52 11.56
CA GLU A 92 21.74 8.21 12.78
C GLU A 92 20.60 8.48 13.79
N ASP A 93 19.35 8.18 13.45
CA ASP A 93 18.18 8.44 14.27
C ASP A 93 17.22 7.23 14.24
N THR A 94 17.05 6.59 15.39
CA THR A 94 16.19 5.41 15.52
C THR A 94 14.70 5.76 15.51
N ASP A 95 14.34 7.04 15.59
CA ASP A 95 12.96 7.47 15.48
C ASP A 95 12.43 7.32 14.04
N ILE A 96 11.21 6.80 13.92
CA ILE A 96 10.55 6.61 12.63
C ILE A 96 9.85 7.93 12.26
N ASP A 97 10.39 8.62 11.26
CA ASP A 97 9.71 9.75 10.62
C ASP A 97 8.65 9.21 9.66
N ILE A 98 7.37 9.38 10.03
CA ILE A 98 6.23 9.11 9.16
C ILE A 98 5.85 10.40 8.45
N ARG A 99 6.03 10.45 7.13
CA ARG A 99 5.67 11.61 6.31
C ARG A 99 4.50 11.27 5.41
N ILE A 100 3.50 12.15 5.40
CA ILE A 100 2.41 12.07 4.44
C ILE A 100 2.92 12.73 3.17
N VAL A 101 2.92 11.98 2.07
CA VAL A 101 3.38 12.48 0.77
C VAL A 101 2.22 12.57 -0.21
N ASP A 102 2.31 13.50 -1.14
CA ASP A 102 1.44 13.54 -2.30
C ASP A 102 1.70 12.30 -3.18
N PRO A 103 0.66 11.56 -3.58
CA PRO A 103 0.83 10.30 -4.32
C PRO A 103 1.36 10.51 -5.75
N ASP A 104 1.15 11.68 -6.36
CA ASP A 104 1.53 12.00 -7.72
C ASP A 104 2.96 12.56 -7.79
N THR A 105 3.34 13.44 -6.86
CA THR A 105 4.67 14.07 -6.85
C THR A 105 5.67 13.35 -5.94
N CYS A 106 5.18 12.61 -4.94
CA CYS A 106 5.97 12.09 -3.80
C CYS A 106 6.66 13.18 -2.97
N GLU A 107 6.20 14.43 -3.09
CA GLU A 107 6.61 15.50 -2.19
C GLU A 107 5.86 15.41 -0.87
N GLU A 108 6.49 15.85 0.20
CA GLU A 108 5.86 15.88 1.52
C GLU A 108 4.74 16.93 1.56
N LEU A 109 3.57 16.53 2.06
CA LEU A 109 2.49 17.47 2.32
C LEU A 109 2.75 18.13 3.68
N HIS A 110 3.10 19.41 3.65
CA HIS A 110 3.16 20.25 4.84
C HIS A 110 1.72 20.61 5.21
N VAL A 111 1.19 20.00 6.28
CA VAL A 111 -0.13 20.30 6.85
C VAL A 111 0.00 21.33 7.96
#